data_AF-A0A1E4HYF7-F1
#
_entry.id   AF-A0A1E4HYF7-F1
#
_cell.length_a   1.000
_cell.length_b   1.000
_cell.length_c   1.000
_cell.angle_alpha   90.00
_cell.angle_beta   90.00
_cell.angle_gamma   90.00
#
_symmetry.space_group_name_H-M   'P 1'
#
loop_
_entity.id
_entity.type
_entity.pdbx_description
1 polymer ?
#
loop_
_entity_poly.entity_id
_entity_poly.type
_entity_poly.pdbx_seq_one_letter_code
_entity_poly.pdbx_strand_id
1 'polypeptide(L)' 'MNDATVPLRAATARRSPAFAIAVTWALAAIVTLGVAAETRIGPVIMRFTPKHGVHLGDLAVFFGCTAIALVVTATLLSRR' A
#
# COMPACT_ATOMS: atom_id res chain seq x y z
N MET A 1 50.90 -13.75 3.26
CA MET A 1 50.10 -12.54 3.50
C MET A 1 49.08 -12.51 2.37
N ASN A 2 47.92 -13.15 2.57
CA ASN A 2 46.93 -13.30 1.52
C ASN A 2 45.99 -12.10 1.57
N ASP A 3 46.08 -11.26 0.55
CA ASP A 3 45.15 -10.16 0.30
C ASP A 3 43.77 -10.71 -0.02
N ALA A 4 43.02 -11.03 1.03
CA ALA A 4 41.57 -11.20 0.97
C ALA A 4 40.92 -9.83 0.77
N THR A 5 41.18 -9.20 -0.37
CA THR A 5 40.33 -8.14 -0.93
C THR A 5 39.08 -8.81 -1.50
N VAL A 6 38.31 -9.47 -0.63
CA VAL A 6 36.91 -9.75 -0.92
C VAL A 6 36.32 -8.39 -1.20
N PRO A 7 35.75 -8.13 -2.40
CA PRO A 7 35.04 -6.90 -2.59
C PRO A 7 33.85 -6.98 -1.62
N LEU A 8 33.97 -6.30 -0.48
CA LEU A 8 32.87 -5.71 0.26
C LEU A 8 32.22 -4.64 -0.63
N ARG A 9 31.96 -4.98 -1.90
CA ARG A 9 31.10 -4.27 -2.82
C ARG A 9 29.72 -4.48 -2.24
N ALA A 10 29.42 -3.65 -1.25
CA ALA A 10 28.11 -3.26 -0.83
C ALA A 10 27.10 -4.39 -1.03
N ALA A 11 27.04 -5.30 -0.05
CA ALA A 11 25.77 -5.90 0.32
C ALA A 11 24.83 -4.80 0.86
N THR A 12 24.67 -3.68 0.15
CA THR A 12 23.42 -2.96 0.12
C THR A 12 22.44 -4.00 -0.36
N ALA A 13 21.77 -4.68 0.59
CA ALA A 13 20.62 -5.51 0.32
C ALA A 13 19.74 -4.69 -0.61
N ARG A 14 19.74 -5.03 -1.90
CA ARG A 14 18.97 -4.33 -2.92
C ARG A 14 17.52 -4.58 -2.50
N ARG A 15 16.96 -3.69 -1.66
CA ARG A 15 15.66 -3.88 -1.03
C ARG A 15 14.71 -4.17 -2.17
N SER A 16 14.24 -5.42 -2.23
CA SER A 16 13.56 -5.87 -3.43
C SER A 16 12.33 -4.97 -3.59
N PRO A 17 12.08 -4.38 -4.77
CA PRO A 17 10.88 -3.57 -4.94
C PRO A 17 9.61 -4.40 -4.68
N ALA A 18 9.68 -5.74 -4.73
CA ALA A 18 8.59 -6.60 -4.25
C ALA A 18 8.25 -6.36 -2.76
N PHE A 19 9.24 -6.21 -1.88
CA PHE A 19 9.00 -5.88 -0.48
C PHE A 19 8.37 -4.48 -0.34
N ALA A 20 8.88 -3.50 -1.07
CA ALA A 20 8.33 -2.14 -1.03
C ALA A 20 6.88 -2.10 -1.53
N ILE A 21 6.58 -2.79 -2.62
CA ILE A 21 5.21 -2.97 -3.17
C ILE A 21 4.32 -3.61 -2.11
N ALA A 22 4.73 -4.72 -1.50
CA ALA A 22 3.95 -5.43 -0.49
C ALA A 22 3.61 -4.53 0.72
N VAL A 23 4.59 -3.74 1.22
CA VAL A 23 4.36 -2.79 2.31
C VAL A 23 3.40 -1.68 1.89
N THR A 24 3.52 -1.13 0.68
CA THR A 24 2.61 -0.11 0.17
C THR A 24 1.17 -0.62 0.11
N TRP A 25 0.96 -1.84 -0.38
CA TRP A 25 -0.38 -2.45 -0.43
C TRP A 25 -0.93 -2.74 0.96
N ALA A 26 -0.10 -3.21 1.90
CA ALA A 26 -0.51 -3.42 3.29
C ALA A 26 -0.96 -2.11 3.95
N LEU A 27 -0.21 -1.01 3.76
CA LEU A 27 -0.58 0.30 4.28
C LEU A 27 -1.86 0.83 3.64
N ALA A 28 -2.01 0.69 2.32
CA ALA A 28 -3.23 1.08 1.61
C ALA A 28 -4.46 0.33 2.14
N ALA A 29 -4.34 -0.96 2.42
CA ALA A 29 -5.40 -1.76 3.01
C ALA A 29 -5.73 -1.32 4.44
N ILE A 30 -4.73 -1.09 5.29
CA ILE A 30 -4.94 -0.62 6.67
C ILE A 30 -5.65 0.72 6.70
N VAL A 31 -5.23 1.68 5.88
CA VAL A 31 -5.87 3.01 5.80
C VAL A 31 -7.32 2.88 5.32
N THR A 32 -7.56 2.07 4.29
CA THR A 32 -8.92 1.83 3.79
C THR A 32 -9.82 1.22 4.86
N LEU A 33 -9.33 0.20 5.56
CA LEU A 33 -10.08 -0.49 6.62
C LEU A 33 -10.30 0.40 7.84
N GLY A 34 -9.29 1.18 8.23
CA GLY A 34 -9.40 2.13 9.34
C GLY A 34 -10.46 3.19 9.07
N VAL A 35 -10.43 3.77 7.87
CA VAL A 35 -11.47 4.69 7.42
C VAL A 35 -12.83 3.99 7.44
N ALA A 36 -12.99 2.87 6.73
CA ALA A 36 -14.28 2.15 6.65
C ALA A 36 -14.84 1.71 8.01
N ALA A 37 -13.99 1.53 9.03
CA ALA A 37 -14.41 1.22 10.39
C ALA A 37 -14.95 2.44 11.16
N GLU A 38 -14.46 3.64 10.84
CA GLU A 38 -14.78 4.89 11.57
C GLU A 38 -15.74 5.82 10.82
N THR A 39 -15.79 5.74 9.50
CA THR A 39 -16.50 6.71 8.69
C THR A 39 -18.01 6.50 8.71
N ARG A 40 -18.70 7.55 9.15
CA ARG A 40 -20.09 7.85 8.78
C ARG A 40 -20.17 8.99 7.77
N ILE A 41 -19.12 9.19 6.97
CA ILE A 41 -18.92 10.38 6.16
C ILE A 41 -19.65 10.21 4.81
N GLY A 42 -20.75 10.93 4.65
CA GLY A 42 -21.55 10.96 3.42
C GLY A 42 -22.68 9.93 3.38
N PRO A 43 -23.52 9.97 2.32
CA PRO A 43 -24.64 9.05 2.17
C PRO A 43 -24.14 7.60 2.13
N VAL A 44 -24.91 6.72 2.78
CA VAL A 44 -24.72 5.28 2.65
C VAL A 44 -25.10 4.89 1.23
N ILE A 45 -24.13 4.39 0.48
CA ILE A 45 -24.30 3.98 -0.92
C ILE A 45 -24.70 2.51 -1.01
N MET A 46 -24.30 1.70 -0.03
CA MET A 46 -24.62 0.28 0.01
C MET A 46 -24.75 -0.20 1.46
N ARG A 47 -25.85 -0.89 1.79
CA ARG A 47 -26.05 -1.48 3.12
C ARG A 47 -25.76 -2.98 3.06
N PHE A 48 -24.79 -3.44 3.84
CA PHE A 48 -24.49 -4.87 3.98
C PHE A 48 -25.20 -5.50 5.17
N THR A 49 -25.52 -4.71 6.20
CA THR A 49 -26.35 -5.15 7.35
C THR A 49 -27.18 -3.97 7.86
N PRO A 50 -28.22 -4.17 8.70
CA PRO A 50 -29.06 -3.07 9.20
C PRO A 50 -28.29 -1.96 9.93
N LYS A 51 -27.10 -2.28 10.46
CA LYS A 51 -26.25 -1.38 11.28
C LYS A 51 -24.96 -0.92 10.60
N HIS A 52 -24.59 -1.47 9.45
CA HIS A 52 -23.34 -1.16 8.73
C HIS A 52 -23.63 -1.00 7.24
N GLY A 53 -23.29 0.18 6.73
CA GLY A 53 -23.31 0.47 5.31
C GLY A 53 -22.00 1.10 4.89
N VAL A 54 -21.60 0.83 3.65
CA VAL A 54 -20.48 1.48 3.00
C VAL A 54 -20.91 2.91 2.67
N HIS A 55 -20.13 3.87 3.15
CA HIS A 55 -20.32 5.28 2.91
C HIS A 55 -19.58 5.74 1.65
N LEU A 56 -20.04 6.83 1.04
CA LEU A 56 -19.36 7.45 -0.11
C LEU A 56 -17.90 7.80 0.20
N GLY A 57 -17.61 8.22 1.43
CA GLY A 57 -16.24 8.46 1.90
C GLY A 57 -15.35 7.22 1.82
N ASP A 58 -15.90 6.02 2.05
CA ASP A 58 -15.14 4.77 2.07
C ASP A 58 -14.66 4.41 0.66
N LEU A 59 -15.52 4.63 -0.34
CA LEU A 59 -15.15 4.45 -1.74
C LEU A 59 -14.08 5.44 -2.16
N ALA A 60 -14.20 6.71 -1.77
CA ALA A 60 -13.21 7.73 -2.11
C ALA A 60 -11.83 7.36 -1.55
N VAL A 61 -11.76 6.89 -0.31
CA VAL A 61 -10.50 6.45 0.31
C VAL A 61 -9.99 5.17 -0.34
N PHE A 62 -10.85 4.18 -0.59
CA PHE A 62 -10.46 2.94 -1.27
C PHE A 62 -9.83 3.22 -2.65
N PHE A 63 -10.48 4.02 -3.48
CA PHE A 63 -9.97 4.38 -4.80
C PHE A 63 -8.68 5.21 -4.70
N GLY A 64 -8.60 6.17 -3.76
CA GLY A 64 -7.41 6.97 -3.53
C GLY A 64 -6.21 6.13 -3.11
N CYS A 65 -6.37 5.28 -2.08
CA CYS A 65 -5.33 4.39 -1.59
C CYS A 65 -4.87 3.39 -2.67
N THR A 66 -5.83 2.84 -3.44
CA THR A 66 -5.52 1.91 -4.54
C THR A 66 -4.76 2.60 -5.67
N ALA A 67 -5.17 3.81 -6.07
CA ALA A 67 -4.48 4.58 -7.09
C ALA A 67 -3.03 4.89 -6.68
N ILE A 68 -2.82 5.30 -5.43
CA ILE A 68 -1.47 5.54 -4.89
C ILE A 68 -0.64 4.26 -4.92
N ALA A 69 -1.19 3.14 -4.45
CA ALA A 69 -0.47 1.85 -4.46
C ALA A 69 -0.08 1.41 -5.88
N LEU A 70 -0.95 1.62 -6.86
CA LEU A 70 -0.67 1.35 -8.27
C LEU A 70 0.42 2.27 -8.83
N VAL A 71 0.38 3.57 -8.55
CA VAL A 71 1.41 4.52 -9.00
C VAL A 71 2.78 4.16 -8.43
N VAL A 72 2.85 3.84 -7.13
CA VAL A 72 4.09 3.40 -6.48
C VAL A 72 4.60 2.10 -7.11
N THR A 73 3.70 1.14 -7.33
CA THR A 73 4.05 -0.15 -7.97
C THR A 73 4.60 0.08 -9.38
N ALA A 74 3.91 0.84 -10.21
CA ALA A 74 4.35 1.17 -11.56
C ALA A 74 5.71 1.87 -11.54
N THR A 75 5.89 2.88 -10.67
CA THR A 75 7.15 3.63 -10.55
C THR A 75 8.31 2.72 -10.14
N LEU A 76 8.10 1.79 -9.22
CA LEU A 76 9.13 0.86 -8.77
C LEU A 76 9.48 -0.20 -9.82
N LEU A 77 8.51 -0.63 -10.63
CA LEU A 77 8.72 -1.57 -11.72
C LEU A 77 9.38 -0.90 -12.94
N SER A 78 9.03 0.34 -13.26
CA SER A 78 9.66 1.11 -14.36
C SER A 78 11.11 1.50 -14.07
N ARG A 79 11.55 1.45 -12.81
CA ARG A 79 12.95 1.73 -12.39
C ARG A 79 13.84 0.48 -12.37
N ARG A 80 13.31 -0.70 -12.71
CA ARG A 80 14.08 -1.95 -12.87
C ARG A 80 14.55 -2.12 -14.31
#